data_AF-A0A2I0HJN4-F1
#
_entry.id   AF-A0A2I0HJN4-F1
#
_cell.length_a   1.000
_cell.length_b   1.000
_cell.length_c   1.000
_cell.angle_alpha   90.00
_cell.angle_beta   90.00
_cell.angle_gamma   90.00
#
_symmetry.space_group_name_H-M   'P 1'
#
loop_
_entity.id
_entity.type
_entity.pdbx_description
1 polymer ?
#
loop_
_entity_poly.entity_id
_entity_poly.type
_entity_poly.pdbx_seq_one_letter_code
_entity_poly.pdbx_strand_id
1 'polypeptide(L)'
;MATTACFIIVSRNDIPIYEAEVGSTVKREDAAHLHQFILHAAQDIVQDLAWTTSAMFLKAIDRFNDLVVSVYLFLNLVSIHTRFMLLHDSRNDDGIKSFFQEVHELYIKTLLNPLYLPGSRITSSHFDTKVRALARKYL
;
A
#
# COMPACT_ATOMS: atom_id res chain seq x y z
N MET A 1 -18.62 -8.71 -6.95
CA MET A 1 -18.44 -7.31 -7.37
C MET A 1 -16.96 -7.12 -7.66
N ALA A 2 -16.62 -6.42 -8.74
CA ALA A 2 -15.22 -6.27 -9.15
C ALA A 2 -14.50 -5.36 -8.16
N THR A 3 -13.72 -5.97 -7.26
CA THR A 3 -12.88 -5.23 -6.32
C THR A 3 -11.73 -4.61 -7.10
N THR A 4 -11.72 -3.28 -7.18
CA THR A 4 -10.59 -2.56 -7.78
C THR A 4 -9.76 -2.01 -6.66
N ALA A 5 -8.56 -2.59 -6.51
CA ALA A 5 -7.61 -2.11 -5.54
C ALA A 5 -6.27 -1.73 -6.19
N CYS A 6 -5.75 -0.57 -5.82
CA CYS A 6 -4.41 -0.14 -6.20
C CYS A 6 -3.57 -0.10 -4.92
N PHE A 7 -2.47 -0.85 -4.92
CA PHE A 7 -1.58 -0.94 -3.78
C PHE A 7 -0.24 -0.32 -4.11
N ILE A 8 0.23 0.59 -3.26
CA ILE A 8 1.55 1.22 -3.38
C ILE A 8 2.33 1.12 -2.07
N ILE A 9 3.64 1.02 -2.20
CA ILE A 9 4.57 1.19 -1.08
C ILE A 9 5.38 2.44 -1.37
N VAL A 10 5.33 3.39 -0.44
CA VAL A 10 6.02 4.67 -0.52
C VAL A 10 7.16 4.66 0.49
N SER A 11 8.36 5.00 0.03
CA SER A 11 9.53 5.17 0.91
C SER A 11 9.44 6.50 1.69
N ARG A 12 10.38 6.72 2.61
CA ARG A 12 10.50 7.95 3.41
C ARG A 12 10.54 9.21 2.56
N ASN A 13 11.16 9.16 1.38
CA ASN A 13 11.37 10.34 0.53
C ASN A 13 10.19 10.63 -0.41
N ASP A 14 9.00 10.11 -0.10
CA ASP A 14 7.79 10.22 -0.92
C ASP A 14 7.91 9.59 -2.33
N ILE A 15 8.91 8.71 -2.49
CA ILE A 15 9.14 7.96 -3.73
C ILE A 15 8.39 6.62 -3.65
N PRO A 16 7.50 6.30 -4.61
CA PRO A 16 6.89 4.98 -4.69
C PRO A 16 7.94 3.94 -5.08
N ILE A 17 8.17 2.97 -4.19
CA ILE A 17 9.13 1.87 -4.38
C ILE A 17 8.48 0.60 -4.89
N TYR A 18 7.15 0.48 -4.80
CA TYR A 18 6.39 -0.62 -5.36
C TYR A 18 4.98 -0.15 -5.69
N GLU A 19 4.42 -0.67 -6.78
CA GLU A 19 3.07 -0.39 -7.24
C GLU A 19 2.49 -1.65 -7.86
N ALA A 20 1.25 -1.97 -7.49
CA ALA A 20 0.52 -3.08 -8.07
C ALA A 20 -0.97 -2.77 -8.13
N GLU A 21 -1.53 -2.85 -9.33
CA GLU A 21 -2.97 -2.99 -9.50
C GLU A 21 -3.38 -4.43 -9.16
N VAL A 22 -4.32 -4.54 -8.24
CA VAL A 22 -4.85 -5.78 -7.70
C VAL A 22 -6.38 -5.73 -7.81
N GLY A 23 -6.92 -6.48 -8.76
CA GLY A 23 -8.36 -6.50 -9.03
C GLY A 23 -8.71 -7.39 -10.22
N SER A 24 -9.99 -7.76 -10.33
CA SER A 24 -10.45 -8.73 -11.34
C SER A 24 -10.65 -8.13 -12.73
N THR A 25 -10.66 -6.81 -12.86
CA THR A 25 -10.90 -6.11 -14.12
C THR A 25 -9.62 -5.45 -14.60
N VAL A 26 -9.10 -5.90 -15.73
CA VAL A 26 -8.11 -5.17 -16.53
C VAL A 26 -8.73 -3.82 -16.88
N LYS A 27 -8.36 -2.75 -16.15
CA LYS A 27 -8.88 -1.41 -16.42
C LYS A 27 -7.89 -0.65 -17.31
N ARG A 28 -8.49 0.16 -18.17
CA ARG A 28 -7.89 1.20 -19.04
C ARG A 28 -6.79 1.97 -18.31
N GLU A 29 -5.70 2.30 -19.01
CA GLU A 29 -4.58 3.12 -18.50
C GLU A 29 -5.06 4.41 -17.77
N ASP A 30 -6.16 5.02 -18.22
CA ASP A 30 -6.75 6.20 -17.59
C ASP A 30 -7.15 5.99 -16.12
N ALA A 31 -7.58 4.77 -15.75
CA ALA A 31 -7.96 4.45 -14.37
C ALA A 31 -6.73 4.32 -13.46
N ALA A 32 -5.61 3.82 -13.99
CA ALA A 32 -4.35 3.71 -13.24
C ALA A 32 -3.81 5.10 -12.87
N HIS A 33 -3.84 6.06 -13.82
CA HIS A 33 -3.45 7.44 -13.55
C HIS A 33 -4.35 8.10 -12.49
N LEU A 34 -5.66 7.82 -12.51
CA LEU A 34 -6.57 8.32 -11.49
C LEU A 34 -6.25 7.72 -10.11
N HIS A 35 -5.99 6.41 -10.02
CA HIS A 35 -5.62 5.76 -8.76
C HIS A 35 -4.34 6.36 -8.18
N GLN A 36 -3.34 6.58 -9.03
CA GLN A 36 -2.08 7.22 -8.64
C GLN A 36 -2.32 8.65 -8.12
N PHE A 37 -3.17 9.42 -8.80
CA PHE A 37 -3.52 10.78 -8.37
C PHE A 37 -4.20 10.79 -7.00
N ILE A 38 -5.19 9.92 -6.77
CA ILE A 38 -5.91 9.83 -5.49
C ILE A 38 -4.94 9.44 -4.37
N LEU A 39 -4.11 8.42 -4.60
CA LEU A 39 -3.14 7.95 -3.62
C LEU A 39 -2.10 9.04 -3.28
N HIS A 40 -1.66 9.82 -4.27
CA HIS A 40 -0.72 10.92 -4.04
C HIS A 40 -1.38 12.06 -3.26
N ALA A 41 -2.61 12.44 -3.58
CA ALA A 41 -3.37 13.46 -2.85
C ALA A 41 -3.58 13.09 -1.36
N ALA A 42 -3.74 11.81 -1.06
CA ALA A 42 -3.90 11.33 0.31
C ALA A 42 -2.58 11.33 1.13
N GLN A 43 -1.41 11.52 0.52
CA GLN A 43 -0.12 11.44 1.24
C GLN A 43 0.03 12.51 2.32
N ASP A 44 -0.44 13.72 2.07
CA ASP A 44 -0.35 14.83 3.03
C ASP A 44 -1.11 14.51 4.32
N ILE A 45 -2.33 13.97 4.18
CA ILE A 45 -3.18 13.57 5.31
C ILE A 45 -2.51 12.43 6.10
N VAL A 46 -1.94 11.45 5.40
CA VAL A 46 -1.24 10.32 6.02
C VAL A 46 -0.02 10.79 6.80
N GLN A 47 0.71 11.77 6.26
CA GLN A 47 1.88 12.33 6.91
C GLN A 47 1.50 12.98 8.24
N ASP A 48 0.46 13.82 8.27
CA ASP A 48 -0.03 14.45 9.49
C ASP A 48 -0.50 13.43 10.54
N LEU A 49 -1.22 12.39 10.09
CA LEU A 49 -1.68 11.33 10.98
C LEU A 49 -0.53 10.50 11.55
N ALA A 50 0.52 10.24 10.76
CA ALA A 50 1.68 9.48 11.22
C ALA A 50 2.41 10.14 12.41
N TRP A 51 2.31 11.46 12.58
CA TRP A 51 2.87 12.17 13.74
C TRP A 51 2.01 12.09 15.00
N THR A 52 0.70 11.82 14.84
CA THR A 52 -0.28 11.89 15.94
C THR A 52 -0.74 10.53 16.42
N THR A 53 -0.56 9.47 15.61
CA THR A 53 -1.03 8.12 15.91
C THR A 53 0.12 7.13 16.11
N SER A 54 -0.03 6.26 17.11
CA SER A 54 0.87 5.10 17.29
C SER A 54 0.33 3.84 16.60
N ALA A 55 -0.88 3.89 16.02
CA ALA A 55 -1.46 2.73 15.37
C ALA A 55 -0.76 2.45 14.04
N MET A 56 -0.38 1.19 13.81
CA MET A 56 0.21 0.77 12.52
C MET A 56 -0.81 0.72 11.40
N PHE A 57 -2.08 0.48 11.70
CA PHE A 57 -3.13 0.39 10.68
C PHE A 57 -4.11 1.54 10.87
N LEU A 58 -4.24 2.34 9.82
CA LEU A 58 -5.15 3.47 9.75
C LEU A 58 -6.21 3.17 8.70
N LYS A 59 -7.44 3.02 9.18
CA LYS A 59 -8.61 2.68 8.37
C LYS A 59 -9.14 3.94 7.70
N ALA A 60 -9.47 3.85 6.41
CA ALA A 60 -10.26 4.86 5.69
C ALA A 60 -9.81 6.31 5.96
N ILE A 61 -8.56 6.61 5.62
CA ILE A 61 -7.94 7.92 5.81
C ILE A 61 -8.54 8.99 4.91
N ASP A 62 -8.86 8.60 3.68
CA ASP A 62 -9.46 9.47 2.70
C ASP A 62 -10.46 8.69 1.84
N ARG A 63 -11.40 9.41 1.24
CA ARG A 63 -12.44 8.83 0.40
C ARG A 63 -12.66 9.67 -0.85
N PHE A 64 -12.59 9.00 -2.00
CA PHE A 64 -12.91 9.58 -3.29
C PHE A 64 -13.99 8.74 -3.98
N ASN A 65 -15.21 9.28 -4.09
CA ASN A 65 -16.39 8.55 -4.56
C ASN A 65 -16.65 7.28 -3.72
N ASP A 66 -16.63 6.11 -4.37
CA ASP A 66 -16.77 4.79 -3.73
C ASP A 66 -15.42 4.17 -3.33
N LEU A 67 -14.30 4.82 -3.66
CA LEU A 67 -12.97 4.36 -3.32
C LEU A 67 -12.53 4.94 -1.97
N VAL A 68 -11.92 4.09 -1.16
CA VAL A 68 -11.41 4.39 0.17
C VAL A 68 -9.91 4.16 0.18
N VAL A 69 -9.17 5.06 0.82
CA VAL A 69 -7.73 4.94 1.04
C VAL A 69 -7.49 4.41 2.45
N SER A 70 -6.96 3.20 2.55
CA SER A 70 -6.48 2.63 3.81
C SER A 70 -4.96 2.58 3.83
N VAL A 71 -4.38 2.80 5.00
CA VAL A 71 -2.93 2.93 5.14
C VAL A 71 -2.40 2.08 6.26
N TYR A 72 -1.24 1.48 6.01
CA TYR A 72 -0.45 0.78 6.99
C TYR A 72 0.93 1.42 7.11
N LEU A 73 1.27 1.86 8.33
CA LEU A 73 2.53 2.48 8.66
C LEU A 73 3.53 1.41 9.09
N PHE A 74 4.66 1.33 8.37
CA PHE A 74 5.75 0.43 8.71
C PHE A 74 6.70 1.11 9.71
N LEU A 75 6.85 0.50 10.89
CA LEU A 75 7.81 0.83 11.95
C LEU A 75 7.70 2.27 12.54
N ASN A 76 7.08 2.37 13.71
CA ASN A 76 6.93 3.59 14.53
C ASN A 76 8.25 4.03 15.21
N LEU A 77 9.26 4.34 14.42
CA LEU A 77 10.44 5.09 14.86
C LEU A 77 10.61 6.25 13.89
N VAL A 78 10.76 7.47 14.44
CA VAL A 78 10.92 8.81 13.83
C VAL A 78 11.86 8.88 12.59
N SER A 79 12.54 7.80 12.27
CA SER A 79 13.29 7.61 11.05
C SER A 79 12.50 6.86 9.97
N ILE A 80 11.90 5.68 10.18
CA ILE A 80 11.47 4.84 9.03
C ILE A 80 10.01 5.13 8.65
N HIS A 81 9.78 6.11 7.79
CA HIS A 81 8.44 6.48 7.28
C HIS A 81 8.07 5.71 5.99
N THR A 82 8.24 4.38 5.96
CA THR A 82 7.69 3.61 4.82
C THR A 82 6.20 3.45 5.04
N ARG A 83 5.39 3.80 4.03
CA ARG A 83 3.93 3.80 4.12
C ARG A 83 3.37 2.87 3.05
N PHE A 84 2.47 1.99 3.47
CA PHE A 84 1.76 1.09 2.58
C PHE A 84 0.38 1.67 2.39
N MET A 85 0.00 2.00 1.16
CA MET A 85 -1.27 2.63 0.86
C MET A 85 -2.06 1.73 -0.07
N LEU A 86 -3.34 1.56 0.24
CA LEU A 86 -4.27 0.76 -0.55
C LEU A 86 -5.49 1.60 -0.85
N LEU A 87 -5.75 1.81 -2.14
CA LEU A 87 -7.02 2.30 -2.64
C LEU A 87 -7.92 1.09 -2.87
N HIS A 88 -9.14 1.07 -2.35
CA HIS A 88 -10.06 -0.06 -2.51
C HIS A 88 -11.53 0.38 -2.40
N ASP A 89 -12.46 -0.39 -2.98
CA ASP A 89 -13.91 -0.26 -2.78
C ASP A 89 -14.46 -1.26 -1.73
N SER A 90 -13.64 -2.22 -1.31
CA SER A 90 -14.01 -3.27 -0.36
C SER A 90 -14.24 -2.71 1.06
N ARG A 91 -15.24 -3.24 1.78
CA ARG A 91 -15.52 -2.90 3.18
C ARG A 91 -14.96 -3.93 4.18
N ASN A 92 -14.08 -4.81 3.73
CA ASN A 92 -13.51 -5.87 4.56
C ASN A 92 -12.24 -5.42 5.29
N ASP A 93 -12.39 -4.60 6.33
CA ASP A 93 -11.27 -4.07 7.12
C ASP A 93 -10.33 -5.15 7.66
N ASP A 94 -10.86 -6.28 8.13
CA ASP A 94 -10.06 -7.35 8.72
C ASP A 94 -9.22 -8.09 7.67
N GLY A 95 -9.77 -8.28 6.46
CA GLY A 95 -9.03 -8.80 5.32
C GLY A 95 -7.93 -7.85 4.88
N ILE A 96 -8.23 -6.57 4.76
CA ILE A 96 -7.26 -5.52 4.40
C ILE A 96 -6.13 -5.44 5.43
N LYS A 97 -6.45 -5.48 6.72
CA LYS A 97 -5.44 -5.53 7.79
C LYS A 97 -4.55 -6.75 7.67
N SER A 98 -5.12 -7.93 7.42
CA SER A 98 -4.37 -9.18 7.25
C SER A 98 -3.47 -9.15 6.01
N PHE A 99 -3.97 -8.58 4.90
CA PHE A 99 -3.18 -8.32 3.70
C PHE A 99 -1.95 -7.46 4.01
N PHE A 100 -2.14 -6.31 4.67
CA PHE A 100 -1.03 -5.44 5.03
C PHE A 100 -0.01 -6.13 5.95
N GLN A 101 -0.46 -6.93 6.92
CA GLN A 101 0.43 -7.68 7.82
C GLN A 101 1.28 -8.71 7.07
N GLU A 102 0.71 -9.47 6.14
CA GLU A 102 1.47 -10.45 5.35
C GLU A 102 2.43 -9.78 4.36
N VAL A 103 2.02 -8.68 3.72
CA VAL A 103 2.90 -7.90 2.83
C VAL A 103 4.03 -7.25 3.63
N HIS A 104 3.76 -6.80 4.86
CA HIS A 104 4.76 -6.28 5.78
C HIS A 104 5.83 -7.33 6.11
N GLU A 105 5.44 -8.56 6.42
CA GLU A 105 6.41 -9.64 6.64
C GLU A 105 7.29 -9.90 5.40
N LEU A 106 6.69 -9.88 4.21
CA LEU A 106 7.40 -10.02 2.94
C LEU A 106 8.36 -8.84 2.67
N TYR A 107 7.95 -7.63 3.02
CA TYR A 107 8.77 -6.42 2.91
C TYR A 107 9.98 -6.48 3.85
N ILE A 108 9.81 -6.92 5.09
CA ILE A 108 10.92 -7.13 6.03
C ILE A 108 11.93 -8.12 5.45
N LYS A 109 11.47 -9.26 4.90
CA LYS A 109 12.38 -10.24 4.26
C LYS A 109 13.18 -9.61 3.12
N THR A 110 12.60 -8.67 2.40
CA THR A 110 13.28 -7.91 1.35
C THR A 110 14.32 -6.95 1.94
N LEU A 111 14.00 -6.26 3.03
CA LEU A 111 14.93 -5.37 3.73
C LEU A 111 16.10 -6.12 4.38
N LEU A 112 15.89 -7.36 4.82
CA LEU A 112 16.93 -8.20 5.40
C LEU A 112 17.91 -8.76 4.34
N ASN A 113 17.63 -8.57 3.05
CA ASN A 113 18.57 -8.93 2.00
C ASN A 113 19.72 -7.89 1.96
N PRO A 114 20.98 -8.27 2.20
CA PRO A 114 22.11 -7.34 2.20
C PRO A 114 22.38 -6.69 0.83
N LEU A 115 21.82 -7.25 -0.26
CA LEU A 115 21.91 -6.68 -1.61
C LEU A 115 20.81 -5.66 -1.90
N TYR A 116 19.80 -5.55 -1.03
CA TYR A 116 18.73 -4.58 -1.21
C TYR A 116 19.15 -3.21 -0.66
N LEU A 117 19.07 -2.19 -1.50
CA LEU A 117 19.30 -0.80 -1.09
C LEU A 117 18.00 -0.23 -0.52
N PRO A 118 17.94 0.17 0.77
CA PRO A 118 16.75 0.77 1.34
C PRO A 118 16.31 2.01 0.54
N GLY A 119 15.03 2.06 0.18
CA GLY A 119 14.46 3.14 -0.64
C GLY A 119 14.60 2.94 -2.16
N SER A 120 15.32 1.91 -2.62
CA SER A 120 15.30 1.53 -4.03
C SER A 120 13.97 0.85 -4.41
N ARG A 121 13.66 0.82 -5.72
CA ARG A 121 12.45 0.16 -6.23
C ARG A 121 12.54 -1.36 -6.03
N ILE A 122 11.47 -1.97 -5.54
CA ILE A 122 11.34 -3.42 -5.44
C ILE A 122 10.98 -3.97 -6.83
N THR A 123 11.93 -4.62 -7.49
CA THR A 123 11.76 -5.21 -8.83
C THR A 123 11.66 -6.74 -8.83
N SER A 124 11.64 -7.35 -7.63
CA SER A 124 11.62 -8.80 -7.49
C SER A 124 10.30 -9.41 -7.97
N SER A 125 10.38 -10.29 -8.98
CA SER A 125 9.23 -11.05 -9.50
C SER A 125 8.61 -11.96 -8.43
N HIS A 126 9.43 -12.50 -7.52
CA HIS A 126 8.94 -13.30 -6.38
C HIS A 126 8.07 -12.47 -5.44
N PHE A 127 8.51 -11.24 -5.15
CA PHE A 127 7.76 -10.31 -4.31
C PHE A 127 6.41 -9.98 -4.95
N ASP A 128 6.42 -9.59 -6.23
CA ASP A 128 5.18 -9.25 -6.95
C ASP A 128 4.18 -10.41 -7.01
N THR A 129 4.66 -11.61 -7.33
CA THR A 129 3.80 -12.81 -7.40
C THR A 129 3.14 -13.10 -6.05
N LYS A 130 3.89 -12.95 -4.95
CA LYS A 130 3.38 -13.12 -3.59
C LYS A 130 2.35 -12.06 -3.24
N VAL A 131 2.63 -10.77 -3.48
CA VAL A 131 1.68 -9.68 -3.20
C VAL A 131 0.36 -9.89 -3.96
N ARG A 132 0.43 -10.25 -5.24
CA ARG A 132 -0.78 -10.53 -6.04
C ARG A 132 -1.55 -11.74 -5.52
N ALA A 133 -0.87 -12.77 -5.03
CA ALA A 133 -1.53 -13.92 -4.41
C ALA A 133 -2.23 -13.56 -3.10
N LEU A 134 -1.60 -12.71 -2.26
CA LEU A 134 -2.19 -12.19 -1.04
C LEU A 134 -3.40 -11.31 -1.33
N ALA A 135 -3.32 -10.45 -2.35
CA ALA A 135 -4.43 -9.62 -2.76
C ALA A 135 -5.64 -10.46 -3.17
N ARG A 136 -5.44 -11.51 -3.97
CA ARG A 136 -6.54 -12.44 -4.34
C ARG A 136 -7.14 -13.19 -3.15
N LYS A 137 -6.39 -13.34 -2.06
CA LYS A 137 -6.83 -14.06 -0.85
C LYS A 137 -7.64 -13.16 0.09
N TYR A 138 -7.29 -11.87 0.17
CA TYR A 138 -7.76 -10.98 1.24
C TYR A 138 -8.60 -9.78 0.77
N LEU A 139 -8.47 -9.36 -0.50
CA LEU A 139 -9.08 -8.15 -1.05
C LEU A 139 -10.30 -8.43 -1.94
#